data_AF-A0A9X8ZZG9-F1
#
_entry.id   AF-A0A9X8ZZG9-F1
#
_cell.length_a   1.000
_cell.length_b   1.000
_cell.length_c   1.000
_cell.angle_alpha   90.00
_cell.angle_beta   90.00
_cell.angle_gamma   90.00
#
_symmetry.space_group_name_H-M   'P 1'
#
loop_
_entity.id
_entity.type
_entity.pdbx_description
1 polymer ?
#
loop_
_entity_poly.entity_id
_entity_poly.type
_entity_poly.pdbx_seq_one_letter_code
_entity_poly.pdbx_strand_id
1 'polypeptide(L)'
;MREEEPICFNPQADMWNVFLYDDVKRVLEDKEYFSNIMPEKKKPPFPQSILGMDQPKHTQIRSIVNRSFTPKALEVWEPRIEEITEDILTQLSNRENFDIVQELFYPLPVIVIAEMLGVSTNDMDRF
;
A
#
# COMPACT_ATOMS: atom_id res chain seq x y z
N MET A 1 -18.68 13.51 -13.75
CA MET A 1 -18.55 12.66 -12.56
C MET A 1 -18.72 13.48 -11.29
N ARG A 2 -17.72 14.23 -10.78
CA ARG A 2 -17.90 15.02 -9.54
C ARG A 2 -19.02 16.07 -9.56
N GLU A 3 -19.27 16.71 -10.71
CA GLU A 3 -20.27 17.78 -10.81
C GLU A 3 -21.68 17.27 -11.14
N GLU A 4 -21.78 16.37 -12.13
CA GLU A 4 -23.07 15.91 -12.67
C GLU A 4 -23.61 14.63 -12.02
N GLU A 5 -22.73 13.70 -11.64
CA GLU A 5 -23.13 12.38 -11.14
C GLU A 5 -22.07 11.84 -10.16
N PRO A 6 -21.99 12.41 -8.95
CA PRO A 6 -20.91 12.15 -8.00
C PRO A 6 -20.98 10.75 -7.37
N ILE A 7 -22.14 10.11 -7.44
CA ILE A 7 -22.39 8.73 -7.03
C ILE A 7 -23.15 8.04 -8.16
N CYS A 8 -22.58 7.00 -8.76
CA CYS A 8 -23.21 6.28 -9.85
C CYS A 8 -22.91 4.78 -9.79
N PHE A 9 -23.84 3.96 -10.27
CA PHE A 9 -23.65 2.52 -10.34
C PHE A 9 -22.91 2.15 -11.63
N ASN A 10 -21.82 1.40 -11.50
CA ASN A 10 -21.07 0.84 -12.61
C ASN A 10 -21.50 -0.62 -12.83
N PRO A 11 -22.28 -0.94 -13.90
CA PRO A 11 -22.75 -2.30 -14.14
C PRO A 11 -21.64 -3.26 -14.58
N GLN A 12 -20.54 -2.77 -15.16
CA GLN A 12 -19.41 -3.62 -15.58
C GLN A 12 -18.63 -4.12 -14.36
N ALA A 13 -18.43 -3.24 -13.38
CA ALA A 13 -17.73 -3.55 -12.15
C ALA A 13 -18.67 -4.02 -11.02
N ASP A 14 -19.98 -3.99 -11.23
CA ASP A 14 -21.03 -4.33 -10.27
C ASP A 14 -20.81 -3.64 -8.91
N MET A 15 -20.57 -2.31 -8.95
CA MET A 15 -20.26 -1.51 -7.77
C MET A 15 -20.69 -0.06 -7.93
N TRP A 16 -20.84 0.63 -6.80
CA TRP A 16 -21.06 2.07 -6.78
C TRP A 16 -19.71 2.80 -6.82
N ASN A 17 -19.60 3.78 -7.71
CA ASN A 17 -18.50 4.73 -7.73
C ASN A 17 -18.87 5.95 -6.88
N VAL A 18 -17.91 6.48 -6.14
CA VAL A 18 -18.07 7.65 -5.29
C VAL A 18 -16.91 8.60 -5.55
N PHE A 19 -17.20 9.87 -5.89
CA PHE A 19 -16.18 10.80 -6.41
C PHE A 19 -15.96 12.06 -5.56
N LEU A 20 -16.86 12.39 -4.63
CA LEU A 20 -16.71 13.55 -3.75
C LEU A 20 -15.92 13.17 -2.49
N TYR A 21 -15.09 14.10 -2.03
CA TYR A 21 -14.20 13.87 -0.89
C TYR A 21 -14.96 13.43 0.37
N ASP A 22 -16.04 14.15 0.73
CA ASP A 22 -16.80 13.86 1.94
C ASP A 22 -17.51 12.50 1.88
N ASP A 23 -18.00 12.12 0.70
CA ASP A 23 -18.64 10.82 0.48
C ASP A 23 -17.61 9.68 0.53
N VAL A 24 -16.46 9.85 -0.12
CA VAL A 24 -15.35 8.88 -0.06
C VAL A 24 -14.86 8.72 1.39
N LYS A 25 -14.69 9.84 2.10
CA LYS A 25 -14.28 9.83 3.51
C LYS A 25 -15.31 9.08 4.36
N ARG A 26 -16.61 9.33 4.17
CA ARG A 26 -17.67 8.60 4.87
C ARG A 26 -17.59 7.10 4.59
N VAL A 27 -17.44 6.70 3.33
CA VAL A 27 -17.31 5.28 2.96
C VAL A 27 -16.11 4.63 3.65
N LEU A 28 -14.99 5.34 3.81
CA LEU A 28 -13.78 4.83 4.46
C LEU A 28 -13.86 4.81 6.00
N GLU A 29 -14.62 5.72 6.62
CA GLU A 29 -14.66 5.89 8.08
C GLU A 29 -15.85 5.19 8.75
N ASP A 30 -16.99 5.12 8.07
CA ASP A 30 -18.25 4.62 8.61
C ASP A 30 -18.39 3.09 8.50
N LYS A 31 -17.72 2.42 9.45
CA LYS A 31 -17.59 0.95 9.52
C LYS A 31 -18.89 0.22 9.86
N GLU A 32 -19.93 0.95 10.28
CA GLU A 32 -21.25 0.37 10.53
C GLU A 32 -21.94 0.01 9.21
N TYR A 33 -21.80 0.86 8.20
CA TYR A 33 -22.46 0.70 6.91
C TYR A 33 -21.53 0.16 5.82
N PHE A 34 -20.22 0.40 5.92
CA PHE A 34 -19.25 0.02 4.89
C PHE A 34 -18.22 -0.98 5.42
N SER A 35 -18.44 -2.25 5.10
CA SER A 35 -17.55 -3.36 5.42
C SER A 35 -16.33 -3.40 4.51
N ASN A 36 -15.18 -3.82 5.04
CA ASN A 36 -13.98 -4.12 4.25
C ASN A 36 -14.03 -5.52 3.62
N ILE A 37 -15.02 -6.35 4.00
CA ILE A 37 -15.15 -7.71 3.49
C ILE A 37 -15.73 -7.64 2.07
N MET A 38 -14.89 -7.98 1.11
CA MET A 38 -15.30 -8.07 -0.28
C MET A 38 -16.10 -9.36 -0.59
N PRO A 39 -17.09 -9.30 -1.48
CA PRO A 39 -17.75 -10.49 -2.02
C PRO A 39 -16.75 -11.48 -2.63
N GLU A 40 -17.00 -12.78 -2.53
CA GLU A 40 -16.03 -13.81 -2.94
C GLU A 40 -15.50 -13.66 -4.36
N LYS A 41 -16.37 -13.27 -5.31
CA LYS A 41 -16.01 -13.04 -6.71
C LYS A 41 -15.02 -11.88 -6.94
N LYS A 42 -14.79 -11.04 -5.92
CA LYS A 42 -13.93 -9.86 -5.96
C LYS A 42 -12.81 -9.90 -4.91
N LYS A 43 -12.61 -11.02 -4.21
CA LYS A 43 -11.55 -11.12 -3.20
C LYS A 43 -10.16 -11.10 -3.88
N PRO A 44 -9.20 -10.32 -3.36
CA PRO A 44 -7.83 -10.39 -3.84
C PRO A 44 -7.19 -11.75 -3.51
N PRO A 45 -6.13 -12.16 -4.23
CA PRO A 45 -5.44 -13.44 -4.04
C PRO A 45 -4.80 -13.62 -2.65
N PHE A 46 -4.75 -12.56 -1.83
CA PHE A 46 -4.28 -12.60 -0.44
C PHE A 46 -5.44 -12.34 0.55
N PRO A 47 -6.36 -13.30 0.74
CA PRO A 47 -7.61 -13.10 1.48
C PRO A 47 -7.44 -12.97 2.99
N GLN A 48 -6.23 -13.16 3.53
CA GLN A 48 -5.93 -13.11 4.97
C GLN A 48 -5.18 -11.84 5.41
N SER A 49 -5.24 -10.78 4.61
CA SER A 49 -4.69 -9.47 5.00
C SER A 49 -5.61 -8.75 5.99
N ILE A 50 -5.02 -7.90 6.84
CA ILE A 50 -5.75 -6.97 7.70
C ILE A 50 -6.70 -6.06 6.92
N LEU A 51 -6.41 -5.79 5.65
CA LEU A 51 -7.21 -4.93 4.77
C LEU A 51 -8.61 -5.49 4.48
N GLY A 52 -8.83 -6.80 4.62
CA GLY A 52 -10.11 -7.46 4.37
C GLY A 52 -10.89 -7.81 5.65
N MET A 53 -10.59 -7.14 6.77
CA MET A 53 -11.19 -7.45 8.08
C MET A 53 -12.07 -6.30 8.58
N ASP A 54 -13.16 -6.65 9.27
CA ASP A 54 -13.97 -5.69 10.02
C ASP A 54 -13.65 -5.69 11.51
N GLN A 55 -14.25 -4.73 12.23
CA GLN A 55 -14.20 -4.69 13.68
C GLN A 55 -14.94 -5.90 14.29
N PRO A 56 -14.51 -6.41 15.47
CA PRO A 56 -13.41 -5.91 16.30
C PRO A 56 -12.01 -6.43 15.88
N LYS A 57 -11.95 -7.48 15.05
CA LYS A 57 -10.70 -8.16 14.68
C LYS A 57 -9.70 -7.23 13.99
N HIS A 58 -10.17 -6.40 13.05
CA HIS A 58 -9.34 -5.39 12.40
C HIS A 58 -8.65 -4.46 13.42
N THR A 59 -9.40 -3.95 14.40
CA THR A 59 -8.86 -3.06 15.45
C THR A 59 -7.76 -3.75 16.26
N GLN A 60 -7.99 -5.01 16.64
CA GLN A 60 -7.04 -5.80 17.42
C GLN A 60 -5.72 -6.02 16.66
N ILE A 61 -5.78 -6.55 15.44
CA ILE A 61 -4.59 -6.79 14.62
C ILE A 61 -3.88 -5.47 14.30
N ARG A 62 -4.62 -4.40 13.98
CA ARG A 62 -4.04 -3.10 13.62
C ARG A 62 -3.27 -2.49 14.79
N SER A 63 -3.78 -2.66 16.02
CA SER A 63 -3.10 -2.18 17.23
C SER A 63 -1.72 -2.82 17.47
N ILE A 64 -1.52 -4.05 16.97
CA ILE A 64 -0.25 -4.76 17.06
C ILE A 64 0.69 -4.25 15.97
N VAL A 65 0.21 -4.25 14.71
CA VAL A 65 1.00 -3.85 13.54
C VAL A 65 1.45 -2.39 13.63
N ASN A 66 0.56 -1.47 14.04
CA ASN A 66 0.85 -0.03 14.11
C ASN A 66 2.06 0.31 14.99
N ARG A 67 2.44 -0.54 15.95
CA ARG A 67 3.60 -0.30 16.82
C ARG A 67 4.91 -0.20 16.02
N SER A 68 5.01 -0.97 14.93
CA SER A 68 6.17 -0.97 14.04
C SER A 68 6.16 0.15 12.99
N PHE A 69 5.04 0.88 12.86
CA PHE A 69 4.84 1.93 11.85
C PHE A 69 4.54 3.31 12.50
N THR A 70 4.94 3.50 13.76
CA THR A 70 4.88 4.84 14.38
C THR A 70 5.97 5.73 13.79
N PRO A 71 5.81 7.08 13.76
CA PRO A 71 6.85 7.98 13.26
C PRO A 71 8.23 7.69 13.89
N LYS A 72 8.28 7.54 15.21
CA LYS A 72 9.51 7.18 15.94
C LYS A 72 10.11 5.83 15.54
N ALA A 73 9.27 4.84 15.24
CA ALA A 73 9.75 3.54 14.76
C ALA A 73 10.25 3.60 13.31
N LEU A 74 9.79 4.59 12.52
CA LEU A 74 10.23 4.79 11.15
C LEU A 74 11.45 5.73 11.03
N GLU A 75 11.71 6.60 12.01
CA GLU A 75 12.91 7.46 12.05
C GLU A 75 14.21 6.68 11.90
N VAL A 76 14.29 5.45 12.44
CA VAL A 76 15.49 4.61 12.31
C VAL A 76 15.71 4.07 10.89
N TRP A 77 14.69 4.14 10.02
CA TRP A 77 14.77 3.69 8.63
C TRP A 77 15.25 4.77 7.68
N GLU A 78 15.17 6.05 8.05
CA GLU A 78 15.59 7.16 7.18
C GLU A 78 17.05 7.00 6.70
N PRO A 79 18.06 6.76 7.56
CA PRO A 79 19.43 6.56 7.09
C PRO A 79 19.59 5.33 6.19
N ARG A 80 18.82 4.27 6.43
CA ARG A 80 18.88 3.05 5.61
C ARG A 80 18.26 3.25 4.23
N ILE A 81 17.16 3.98 4.15
CA ILE A 81 16.51 4.35 2.89
C ILE A 81 17.44 5.24 2.06
N GLU A 82 18.14 6.18 2.69
CA GLU A 82 19.16 7.01 2.04
C GLU A 82 20.30 6.15 1.47
N GLU A 83 20.82 5.20 2.26
CA GLU A 83 21.86 4.27 1.81
C GLU A 83 21.42 3.42 0.61
N ILE A 84 20.23 2.81 0.66
CA ILE A 84 19.68 2.02 -0.45
C ILE A 84 19.53 2.91 -1.71
N THR A 85 19.08 4.15 -1.53
CA THR A 85 18.93 5.10 -2.63
C THR A 85 20.29 5.44 -3.26
N GLU A 86 21.30 5.72 -2.44
CA GLU A 86 22.66 6.02 -2.91
C GLU A 86 23.30 4.83 -3.63
N ASP A 87 23.09 3.61 -3.12
CA ASP A 87 23.59 2.37 -3.74
C ASP A 87 23.02 2.17 -5.15
N ILE A 88 21.71 2.41 -5.30
CA ILE A 88 21.03 2.34 -6.61
C ILE A 88 21.59 3.43 -7.54
N LEU A 89 21.67 4.68 -7.07
CA LEU A 89 22.16 5.81 -7.88
C LEU A 89 23.63 5.63 -8.28
N THR A 90 24.46 5.08 -7.41
CA THR A 90 25.87 4.77 -7.69
C THR A 90 26.00 3.80 -8.85
N GLN A 91 25.15 2.77 -8.93
CA GLN A 91 25.14 1.82 -10.06
C GLN A 91 24.74 2.48 -11.39
N LEU A 92 23.96 3.54 -11.34
CA LEU A 92 23.49 4.29 -12.51
C LEU A 92 24.43 5.42 -12.93
N SER A 93 25.38 5.82 -12.08
CA SER A 93 26.22 7.02 -12.23
C SER A 93 26.97 7.15 -13.57
N ASN A 94 27.36 6.03 -14.18
CA ASN A 94 28.10 6.02 -15.45
C ASN A 94 27.19 5.93 -16.69
N ARG A 95 25.87 5.97 -16.52
CA ARG A 95 24.89 5.88 -17.62
C ARG A 95 24.41 7.27 -18.00
N GLU A 96 24.49 7.60 -19.28
CA GLU A 96 23.94 8.87 -19.79
C GLU A 96 22.40 8.90 -19.76
N ASN A 97 21.75 7.74 -19.89
CA ASN A 97 20.29 7.62 -19.90
C ASN A 97 19.84 6.34 -19.17
N PHE A 98 18.79 6.46 -18.38
CA PHE A 98 18.12 5.34 -17.70
C PHE A 98 16.65 5.70 -17.40
N ASP A 99 15.83 4.67 -17.16
CA ASP A 99 14.44 4.85 -16.75
C ASP A 99 14.37 4.90 -15.22
N ILE A 100 14.16 6.09 -14.66
CA ILE A 100 14.09 6.29 -13.21
C ILE A 100 12.98 5.48 -12.53
N VAL A 101 11.91 5.13 -13.24
CA VAL A 101 10.83 4.32 -12.66
C VAL A 101 11.32 2.89 -12.45
N GLN A 102 11.89 2.28 -13.49
CA GLN A 102 12.37 0.89 -13.43
C GLN A 102 13.60 0.76 -12.56
N GLU A 103 14.49 1.76 -12.60
CA GLU A 103 15.83 1.64 -12.07
C GLU A 103 15.95 2.19 -10.64
N LEU A 104 15.03 3.06 -10.20
CA LEU A 104 15.03 3.62 -8.84
C LEU A 104 13.70 3.43 -8.11
N PHE A 105 12.59 3.94 -8.65
CA PHE A 105 11.33 3.98 -7.90
C PHE A 105 10.65 2.63 -7.72
N TYR A 106 10.90 1.68 -8.63
CA TYR A 106 10.44 0.30 -8.49
C TYR A 106 11.26 -0.48 -7.44
N PRO A 107 12.61 -0.57 -7.54
CA PRO A 107 13.39 -1.38 -6.60
C PRO A 107 13.43 -0.80 -5.19
N LEU A 108 13.50 0.53 -5.01
CA LEU A 108 13.65 1.15 -3.69
C LEU A 108 12.58 0.70 -2.66
N PRO A 109 11.28 0.87 -2.89
CA PRO A 109 10.26 0.43 -1.92
C PRO A 109 10.24 -1.08 -1.72
N VAL A 110 10.59 -1.87 -2.75
CA VAL A 110 10.63 -3.33 -2.68
C VAL A 110 11.76 -3.78 -1.75
N ILE A 111 12.97 -3.23 -1.89
CA ILE A 111 14.11 -3.51 -1.00
C ILE A 111 13.79 -3.08 0.43
N VAL A 112 13.27 -1.87 0.62
CA VAL A 112 12.95 -1.33 1.95
C VAL A 112 11.95 -2.24 2.67
N ILE A 113 10.85 -2.63 2.02
CA ILE A 113 9.84 -3.50 2.64
C ILE A 113 10.41 -4.90 2.91
N ALA A 114 11.22 -5.45 2.00
CA ALA A 114 11.85 -6.75 2.20
C ALA A 114 12.78 -6.75 3.43
N GLU A 115 13.61 -5.73 3.60
CA GLU A 115 14.46 -5.58 4.78
C GLU A 115 13.65 -5.36 6.05
N MET A 116 12.58 -4.56 6.01
CA MET A 116 11.65 -4.39 7.12
C MET A 116 11.01 -5.72 7.56
N LEU A 117 10.78 -6.63 6.61
CA LEU A 117 10.24 -7.97 6.85
C LEU A 117 11.33 -9.01 7.22
N GLY A 118 12.60 -8.61 7.23
CA GLY A 118 13.72 -9.52 7.51
C GLY A 118 14.00 -10.53 6.40
N VAL A 119 13.54 -10.26 5.17
CA VAL A 119 13.84 -11.08 3.99
C VAL A 119 15.29 -10.82 3.59
N SER A 120 16.02 -11.89 3.29
CA SER A 120 17.40 -11.77 2.80
C SER A 120 17.40 -11.11 1.42
N THR A 121 18.33 -10.18 1.18
CA THR A 121 18.56 -9.56 -0.12
C THR A 121 18.86 -10.59 -1.23
N ASN A 122 19.33 -11.79 -0.87
CA ASN A 122 19.59 -12.89 -1.80
C ASN A 122 18.32 -13.61 -2.31
N ASP A 123 17.16 -13.38 -1.68
CA ASP A 123 15.88 -13.96 -2.11
C ASP A 123 15.03 -12.95 -2.91
N MET A 124 15.54 -11.74 -3.18
CA MET A 124 14.79 -10.68 -3.85
C MET A 124 14.39 -11.03 -5.30
N ASP A 125 15.22 -11.79 -6.01
CA ASP A 125 14.92 -12.25 -7.38
C ASP A 125 13.77 -13.28 -7.44
N ARG A 126 13.26 -13.72 -6.29
CA ARG A 126 12.18 -14.73 -6.18
C ARG A 126 10.81 -14.12 -5.89
N PHE A 127 10.72 -12.80 -5.69
CA PHE A 127 9.49 -12.05 -5.45
C PHE A 127 9.16 -11.14 -6.63
#